data_AF-A0A3M6YGP4-F1
#
_entry.id   AF-A0A3M6YGP4-F1
#
_cell.length_a   1.000
_cell.length_b   1.000
_cell.length_c   1.000
_cell.angle_alpha   90.00
_cell.angle_beta   90.00
_cell.angle_gamma   90.00
#
_symmetry.space_group_name_H-M   'P 1'
#
loop_
_entity.id
_entity.type
_entity.pdbx_description
1 polymer ?
#
loop_
_entity_poly.entity_id
_entity_poly.type
_entity_poly.pdbx_seq_one_letter_code
_entity_poly.pdbx_strand_id
1 'polypeptide(L)'
;MLNDTWPEYILIRTVVFFLQSIGPLCTGYAFSILFQALLTTDKNVPLFQIISQLIRNVNAFQWYCFAEAAFYLLFRWYRLHLQGEAIHPPLRSQADRKALFEKVRSEIHDPRKFLSGWFRGANIEDIGRDDLKEFLSWAFWEGRTTEDDQKELEELTQKVEDMMGEGRFKPGRGTAKGLRLTLDPIEMDHRSLLWYTLIALVDTATHLRLLRNGLQYHSTPSTSFAIFPPRPLAHLTSTAPSPAPQLSYWLRPHTSRTRLPILYLHGIGVGLHPHVAFLHEQDRALNASSPPDDQVGILCLEVLQISSRLTTNPILPRSEFLAQLHRILDYHPGFDRFVLLSHSYGSVLSTHILTDDVMASRVAAALLVDPVTVLLHMPDVAYNFTVRRPRKANEWQLWYFASKDPGVSHVLGRHFFWSQNVLWRDRLQHLVQQNRMRITASLSRRDLIVDTEAVGAYLMQDDVVPDPVLRRRDGEDGRGEREGVMGLEVEDEKKNQGWKEKGFVGKGLEVLWWDELDHAQVFDIKETREKLVRVLVEYCRDSK
;
A
#
# COMPACT_ATOMS: atom_id res chain seq x y z
N MET A 1 -2.38 -14.54 -5.07
CA MET A 1 -2.46 -14.80 -3.60
C MET A 1 -2.73 -16.28 -3.32
N LEU A 2 -2.35 -16.78 -2.14
CA LEU A 2 -2.71 -18.13 -1.65
C LEU A 2 -4.24 -18.26 -1.49
N ASN A 3 -4.75 -19.49 -1.60
CA ASN A 3 -6.13 -19.85 -1.30
C ASN A 3 -6.30 -20.22 0.18
N ASP A 4 -7.53 -20.11 0.69
CA ASP A 4 -7.87 -20.48 2.06
C ASP A 4 -8.03 -22.02 2.21
N THR A 5 -6.93 -22.76 2.09
CA THR A 5 -6.90 -24.21 2.27
C THR A 5 -5.97 -24.64 3.40
N TRP A 6 -6.30 -25.74 4.08
CA TRP A 6 -5.47 -26.30 5.17
C TRP A 6 -4.01 -26.58 4.77
N PRO A 7 -3.71 -27.18 3.60
CA PRO A 7 -2.33 -27.39 3.17
C PRO A 7 -1.56 -26.09 2.97
N GLU A 8 -2.17 -25.10 2.30
CA GLU A 8 -1.55 -23.79 2.08
C GLU A 8 -1.33 -23.03 3.39
N TYR A 9 -2.25 -23.19 4.36
CA TYR A 9 -2.10 -22.65 5.71
C TYR A 9 -0.89 -23.25 6.45
N ILE A 10 -0.73 -24.57 6.43
CA ILE A 10 0.44 -25.23 7.06
C ILE A 10 1.74 -24.78 6.38
N LEU A 11 1.74 -24.72 5.05
CA LEU A 11 2.88 -24.26 4.26
C LEU A 11 3.30 -22.84 4.63
N ILE A 12 2.37 -21.87 4.58
CA ILE A 12 2.72 -20.47 4.87
C ILE A 12 3.18 -20.29 6.31
N ARG A 13 2.56 -20.96 7.28
CA ARG A 13 2.97 -20.92 8.68
C ARG A 13 4.39 -21.48 8.88
N THR A 14 4.72 -22.55 8.18
CA THR A 14 6.04 -23.18 8.23
C THR A 14 7.11 -22.27 7.60
N VAL A 15 6.80 -21.66 6.44
CA VAL A 15 7.68 -20.70 5.77
C VAL A 15 7.92 -19.48 6.64
N VAL A 16 6.87 -18.88 7.21
CA VAL A 16 6.98 -17.72 8.10
C VAL A 16 7.82 -18.06 9.32
N PHE A 17 7.55 -19.18 9.99
CA PHE A 17 8.32 -19.63 11.16
C PHE A 17 9.80 -19.84 10.82
N PHE A 18 10.10 -20.51 9.70
CA PHE A 18 11.45 -20.73 9.23
C PHE A 18 12.17 -19.39 9.00
N LEU A 19 11.58 -18.48 8.22
CA LEU A 19 12.18 -17.18 7.90
C LEU A 19 12.42 -16.33 9.15
N GLN A 20 11.48 -16.32 10.10
CA GLN A 20 11.60 -15.62 11.38
C GLN A 20 12.66 -16.24 12.31
N SER A 21 12.95 -17.54 12.15
CA SER A 21 13.91 -18.23 13.01
C SER A 21 15.37 -18.02 12.57
N ILE A 22 15.62 -17.66 11.31
CA ILE A 22 16.99 -17.54 10.76
C ILE A 22 17.84 -16.57 11.57
N GLY A 23 17.39 -15.34 11.78
CA GLY A 23 18.16 -14.32 12.51
C GLY A 23 18.52 -14.74 13.94
N PRO A 24 17.53 -15.10 14.78
CA PRO A 24 17.77 -15.57 16.15
C PRO A 24 18.65 -16.83 16.23
N LEU A 25 18.41 -17.84 15.38
CA LEU A 25 19.18 -19.08 15.40
C LEU A 25 20.63 -18.86 14.95
N CYS A 26 20.85 -18.07 13.89
CA CYS A 26 22.20 -17.71 13.44
C CYS A 26 22.94 -16.91 14.52
N THR A 27 22.24 -16.03 15.24
CA THR A 27 22.81 -15.26 16.36
C THR A 27 23.22 -16.16 17.52
N GLY A 28 22.35 -17.08 17.94
CA GLY A 28 22.68 -18.06 18.99
C GLY A 28 23.85 -18.96 18.59
N TYR A 29 23.88 -19.42 17.35
CA TYR A 29 24.96 -20.25 16.82
C TYR A 29 26.29 -19.47 16.75
N ALA A 30 26.29 -18.25 16.20
CA ALA A 30 27.46 -17.38 16.14
C ALA A 30 28.02 -17.08 17.54
N PHE A 31 27.14 -16.80 18.51
CA PHE A 31 27.56 -16.60 19.90
C PHE A 31 28.16 -17.87 20.50
N SER A 32 27.60 -19.04 20.22
CA SER A 32 28.13 -20.31 20.73
C SER A 32 29.55 -20.60 20.23
N ILE A 33 29.85 -20.28 18.97
CA ILE A 33 31.20 -20.41 18.39
C ILE A 33 32.18 -19.45 19.08
N LEU A 34 31.79 -18.18 19.22
CA LEU A 34 32.64 -17.17 19.88
C LEU A 34 32.91 -17.53 21.35
N PHE A 35 31.89 -18.03 22.05
CA PHE A 35 32.01 -18.46 23.44
C PHE A 35 32.90 -19.69 23.59
N GLN A 36 32.77 -20.68 22.71
CA GLN A 36 33.67 -21.84 22.68
C GLN A 36 35.11 -21.41 22.43
N ALA A 37 35.36 -20.54 21.46
CA ALA A 37 36.70 -20.03 21.18
C ALA A 37 37.31 -19.30 22.39
N LEU A 38 36.50 -18.54 23.14
CA LEU A 38 36.93 -17.87 24.37
C LEU A 38 37.26 -18.86 25.50
N LEU A 39 36.48 -19.93 25.64
CA LEU A 39 36.69 -20.95 26.67
C LEU A 39 37.90 -21.86 26.40
N THR A 40 38.18 -22.17 25.13
CA THR A 40 39.26 -23.08 24.75
C THR A 40 40.63 -22.39 24.61
N THR A 41 40.67 -21.06 24.61
CA THR A 41 41.93 -20.33 24.47
C THR A 41 42.56 -20.04 25.83
N ASP A 42 43.87 -20.28 25.95
CA ASP A 42 44.66 -19.90 27.12
C ASP A 42 44.55 -18.38 27.39
N LYS A 43 44.42 -17.99 28.67
CA LYS A 43 44.19 -16.60 29.12
C LYS A 43 45.32 -15.64 28.73
N ASN A 44 46.49 -16.18 28.38
CA ASN A 44 47.67 -15.43 27.97
C ASN A 44 47.72 -15.10 26.48
N VAL A 45 46.79 -15.62 25.67
CA VAL A 45 46.74 -15.35 24.23
C VAL A 45 46.03 -14.01 23.98
N PRO A 46 46.63 -13.07 23.24
CA PRO A 46 45.99 -11.81 22.91
C PRO A 46 44.70 -12.00 22.11
N LEU A 47 43.68 -11.18 22.38
CA LEU A 47 42.39 -11.23 21.69
C LEU A 47 42.50 -11.19 20.15
N PHE A 48 43.46 -10.44 19.61
CA PHE A 48 43.67 -10.36 18.16
C PHE A 48 44.11 -11.70 17.54
N GLN A 49 44.85 -12.54 18.28
CA GLN A 49 45.28 -13.86 17.81
C GLN A 49 44.10 -14.84 17.81
N ILE A 50 43.22 -14.75 18.81
CA ILE A 50 41.96 -15.51 18.87
C ILE A 50 41.08 -15.17 17.66
N ILE A 51 40.88 -13.88 17.39
CA ILE A 51 40.11 -13.42 16.24
C ILE A 51 40.75 -13.91 14.93
N SER A 52 42.09 -13.82 14.81
CA SER A 52 42.80 -14.28 13.61
C SER A 52 42.70 -15.79 13.37
N GLN A 53 42.70 -16.60 14.43
CA GLN A 53 42.48 -18.05 14.33
C GLN A 53 41.03 -18.37 13.96
N LEU A 54 40.07 -17.65 14.55
CA LEU A 54 38.65 -17.78 14.24
C LEU A 54 38.42 -17.51 12.75
N ILE A 55 38.89 -16.36 12.24
CA ILE A 55 38.74 -15.97 10.83
C ILE A 55 39.29 -17.04 9.88
N ARG A 56 40.42 -17.68 10.23
CA ARG A 56 41.07 -18.71 9.39
C ARG A 56 40.34 -20.06 9.38
N ASN A 57 39.64 -20.39 10.46
CA ASN A 57 39.05 -21.72 10.66
C ASN A 57 37.52 -21.75 10.44
N VAL A 58 36.91 -20.62 10.10
CA VAL A 58 35.47 -20.50 9.87
C VAL A 58 35.12 -20.93 8.44
N ASN A 59 34.18 -21.88 8.32
CA ASN A 59 33.67 -22.33 7.02
C ASN A 59 32.60 -21.39 6.44
N ALA A 60 32.20 -21.61 5.18
CA ALA A 60 31.25 -20.74 4.48
C ALA A 60 29.88 -20.62 5.19
N PHE A 61 29.37 -21.71 5.78
CA PHE A 61 28.12 -21.70 6.53
C PHE A 61 28.23 -20.86 7.80
N GLN A 62 29.34 -21.00 8.54
CA GLN A 62 29.58 -20.19 9.73
C GLN A 62 29.74 -18.70 9.38
N TRP A 63 30.41 -18.37 8.26
CA TRP A 63 30.46 -16.99 7.75
C TRP A 63 29.07 -16.43 7.43
N TYR A 64 28.21 -17.22 6.79
CA TYR A 64 26.82 -16.85 6.58
C TYR A 64 26.08 -16.61 7.90
N CYS A 65 26.22 -17.50 8.89
CA CYS A 65 25.61 -17.32 10.21
C CYS A 65 26.11 -16.05 10.92
N PHE A 66 27.40 -15.71 10.82
CA PHE A 66 27.94 -14.46 11.34
C PHE A 66 27.36 -13.23 10.62
N ALA A 67 27.22 -13.29 9.29
CA ALA A 67 26.61 -12.23 8.51
C ALA A 67 25.13 -12.03 8.88
N GLU A 68 24.35 -13.11 8.98
CA GLU A 68 22.96 -13.06 9.43
C GLU A 68 22.83 -12.52 10.85
N ALA A 69 23.70 -12.96 11.77
CA ALA A 69 23.71 -12.44 13.14
C ALA A 69 23.99 -10.94 13.17
N ALA A 70 25.00 -10.47 12.42
CA ALA A 70 25.33 -9.05 12.32
C ALA A 70 24.17 -8.24 11.70
N PHE A 71 23.54 -8.78 10.65
CA PHE A 71 22.40 -8.12 10.01
C PHE A 71 21.16 -8.10 10.90
N TYR A 72 20.90 -9.17 11.65
CA TYR A 72 19.82 -9.20 12.63
C TYR A 72 20.03 -8.17 13.74
N LEU A 73 21.26 -8.03 14.26
CA LEU A 73 21.60 -6.99 15.24
C LEU A 73 21.48 -5.57 14.65
N LEU A 74 21.94 -5.37 13.42
CA LEU A 74 21.72 -4.11 12.67
C LEU A 74 20.23 -3.80 12.55
N PHE A 75 19.41 -4.79 12.20
CA PHE A 75 17.96 -4.64 12.11
C PHE A 75 17.35 -4.25 13.46
N ARG A 76 17.82 -4.81 14.58
CA ARG A 76 17.32 -4.43 15.92
C ARG A 76 17.55 -2.94 16.21
N TRP A 77 18.70 -2.40 15.82
CA TRP A 77 18.96 -0.96 15.89
C TRP A 77 18.10 -0.18 14.88
N TYR A 78 18.06 -0.62 13.63
CA TYR A 78 17.32 0.05 12.55
C TYR A 78 15.81 0.13 12.83
N ARG A 79 15.23 -0.90 13.44
CA ARG A 79 13.84 -0.89 13.90
C ARG A 79 13.56 0.25 14.88
N LEU A 80 14.50 0.56 15.79
CA LEU A 80 14.33 1.69 16.71
C LEU A 80 14.34 3.02 15.95
N HIS A 81 15.23 3.15 14.96
CA HIS A 81 15.28 4.33 14.10
C HIS A 81 13.97 4.53 13.32
N LEU A 82 13.39 3.47 12.76
CA LEU A 82 12.12 3.52 12.04
C LEU A 82 10.90 3.86 12.92
N GLN A 83 11.02 3.82 14.25
CA GLN A 83 9.91 4.27 15.13
C GLN A 83 9.82 5.79 15.25
N GLY A 84 10.80 6.54 14.72
CA GLY A 84 10.82 8.00 14.75
C GLY A 84 9.53 8.64 14.24
N GLU A 85 9.24 9.85 14.69
CA GLU A 85 7.99 10.55 14.36
C GLU A 85 7.85 10.82 12.86
N ALA A 86 6.60 10.86 12.39
CA ALA A 86 6.29 11.16 11.01
C ALA A 86 6.62 12.62 10.68
N ILE A 87 7.13 12.86 9.47
CA ILE A 87 7.21 14.22 8.93
C ILE A 87 5.84 14.53 8.33
N HIS A 88 5.00 15.20 9.11
CA HIS A 88 3.63 15.51 8.72
C HIS A 88 3.54 16.63 7.69
N PRO A 89 2.51 16.62 6.80
CA PRO A 89 2.24 17.73 5.90
C PRO A 89 1.87 19.01 6.68
N PRO A 90 1.87 20.18 6.01
CA PRO A 90 1.34 21.41 6.59
C PRO A 90 -0.06 21.20 7.15
N LEU A 91 -0.34 21.78 8.33
CA LEU A 91 -1.66 21.74 8.91
C LEU A 91 -2.66 22.46 8.01
N ARG A 92 -3.87 21.89 7.91
CA ARG A 92 -5.01 22.52 7.24
C ARG A 92 -5.41 23.78 7.97
N SER A 93 -5.94 24.76 7.24
CA SER A 93 -6.59 25.91 7.87
C SER A 93 -7.81 25.45 8.69
N GLN A 94 -8.26 26.27 9.64
CA GLN A 94 -9.49 26.00 10.40
C GLN A 94 -10.71 25.78 9.48
N ALA A 95 -10.81 26.58 8.40
CA ALA A 95 -11.89 26.44 7.42
C ALA A 95 -11.84 25.07 6.71
N ASP A 96 -10.65 24.64 6.30
CA ASP A 96 -10.44 23.35 5.63
C ASP A 96 -10.67 22.17 6.57
N ARG A 97 -10.27 22.28 7.84
CA ARG A 97 -10.56 21.26 8.87
C ARG A 97 -12.06 21.11 9.09
N LYS A 98 -12.77 22.22 9.23
CA LYS A 98 -14.24 22.23 9.34
C LYS A 98 -14.89 21.62 8.11
N ALA A 99 -14.46 21.98 6.91
CA ALA A 99 -14.97 21.40 5.67
C ALA A 99 -14.72 19.88 5.59
N LEU A 100 -13.53 19.42 6.00
CA LEU A 100 -13.20 17.99 6.07
C LEU A 100 -14.07 17.26 7.09
N PHE A 101 -14.31 17.84 8.28
CA PHE A 101 -15.19 17.26 9.29
C PHE A 101 -16.62 17.12 8.77
N GLU A 102 -17.17 18.16 8.14
CA GLU A 102 -18.51 18.10 7.56
C GLU A 102 -18.58 17.11 6.39
N LYS A 103 -17.52 16.99 5.59
CA LYS A 103 -17.43 15.98 4.54
C LYS A 103 -17.47 14.56 5.11
N VAL A 104 -16.65 14.27 6.12
CA VAL A 104 -16.66 12.97 6.82
C VAL A 104 -18.04 12.70 7.42
N ARG A 105 -18.64 13.69 8.09
CA ARG A 105 -19.99 13.57 8.67
C ARG A 105 -21.06 13.24 7.62
N SER A 106 -20.97 13.81 6.42
CA SER A 106 -21.91 13.52 5.32
C SER A 106 -21.73 12.12 4.71
N GLU A 107 -20.61 11.47 4.99
CA GLU A 107 -20.22 10.16 4.46
C GLU A 107 -20.20 9.10 5.58
N ILE A 108 -21.01 9.32 6.63
CA ILE A 108 -21.26 8.40 7.75
C ILE A 108 -22.77 8.27 7.92
N HIS A 109 -23.27 7.03 7.93
CA HIS A 109 -24.68 6.74 8.20
C HIS A 109 -24.95 6.53 9.70
N ASP A 110 -24.20 5.66 10.36
CA ASP A 110 -24.25 5.41 11.81
C ASP A 110 -22.95 5.88 12.49
N PRO A 111 -22.98 7.05 13.16
CA PRO A 111 -21.83 7.58 13.89
C PRO A 111 -21.28 6.66 15.00
N ARG A 112 -22.12 5.84 15.63
CA ARG A 112 -21.70 4.92 16.70
C ARG A 112 -20.91 3.77 16.11
N LYS A 113 -21.37 3.16 15.02
CA LYS A 113 -20.60 2.12 14.32
C LYS A 113 -19.29 2.68 13.78
N PHE A 114 -19.32 3.86 13.16
CA PHE A 114 -18.12 4.54 12.66
C PHE A 114 -17.04 4.68 13.73
N LEU A 115 -17.41 5.27 14.88
CA LEU A 115 -16.47 5.47 15.97
C LEU A 115 -16.04 4.14 16.60
N SER A 116 -16.97 3.21 16.82
CA SER A 116 -16.64 1.86 17.30
C SER A 116 -15.59 1.19 16.43
N GLY A 117 -15.73 1.24 15.11
CA GLY A 117 -14.78 0.68 14.15
C GLY A 117 -13.38 1.28 14.27
N TRP A 118 -13.27 2.61 14.33
CA TRP A 118 -12.00 3.31 14.57
C TRP A 118 -11.37 3.02 15.94
N PHE A 119 -12.18 2.55 16.90
CA PHE A 119 -11.75 2.03 18.19
C PHE A 119 -11.71 0.49 18.26
N ARG A 120 -11.42 -0.17 17.13
CA ARG A 120 -11.22 -1.63 17.03
C ARG A 120 -12.46 -2.47 17.35
N GLY A 121 -13.65 -1.93 17.07
CA GLY A 121 -14.93 -2.55 17.39
C GLY A 121 -15.25 -2.54 18.89
N ALA A 122 -14.73 -1.56 19.64
CA ALA A 122 -15.05 -1.36 21.04
C ALA A 122 -16.47 -0.82 21.22
N ASN A 123 -17.08 -1.12 22.38
CA ASN A 123 -18.35 -0.49 22.73
C ASN A 123 -18.13 1.01 22.97
N ILE A 124 -19.12 1.84 22.66
CA ILE A 124 -19.01 3.29 22.81
C ILE A 124 -18.79 3.70 24.27
N GLU A 125 -19.35 2.93 25.20
CA GLU A 125 -19.23 3.13 26.65
C GLU A 125 -17.80 2.90 27.17
N ASP A 126 -16.98 2.13 26.42
CA ASP A 126 -15.58 1.87 26.73
C ASP A 126 -14.64 2.98 26.23
N ILE A 127 -15.15 3.92 25.42
CA ILE A 127 -14.41 5.05 24.88
C ILE A 127 -14.49 6.22 25.88
N GLY A 128 -13.33 6.66 26.36
CA GLY A 128 -13.24 7.86 27.18
C GLY A 128 -13.27 9.13 26.33
N ARG A 129 -13.77 10.22 26.91
CA ARG A 129 -13.79 11.54 26.25
C ARG A 129 -12.38 12.02 25.88
N ASP A 130 -11.38 11.70 26.69
CA ASP A 130 -9.98 12.03 26.41
C ASP A 130 -9.45 11.23 25.21
N ASP A 131 -9.82 9.96 25.08
CA ASP A 131 -9.43 9.12 23.95
C ASP A 131 -10.08 9.59 22.65
N LEU A 132 -11.34 10.05 22.71
CA LEU A 132 -12.01 10.69 21.58
C LEU A 132 -11.27 11.97 21.14
N LYS A 133 -10.88 12.83 22.08
CA LYS A 133 -10.10 14.04 21.77
C LYS A 133 -8.76 13.71 21.12
N GLU A 134 -8.05 12.70 21.62
CA GLU A 134 -6.81 12.23 21.01
C GLU A 134 -7.03 11.70 19.59
N PHE A 135 -8.13 10.99 19.36
CA PHE A 135 -8.52 10.53 18.02
C PHE A 135 -8.85 11.70 17.07
N LEU A 136 -9.64 12.68 17.51
CA LEU A 136 -9.99 13.86 16.71
C LEU A 136 -8.75 14.74 16.43
N SER A 137 -7.87 14.92 17.41
CA SER A 137 -6.58 15.58 17.26
C SER A 137 -5.74 14.88 16.19
N TRP A 138 -5.67 13.55 16.20
CA TRP A 138 -5.02 12.79 15.12
C TRP A 138 -5.69 13.00 13.76
N ALA A 139 -7.02 12.86 13.69
CA ALA A 139 -7.75 12.88 12.42
C ALA A 139 -7.69 14.24 11.71
N PHE A 140 -7.75 15.35 12.44
CA PHE A 140 -7.88 16.70 11.87
C PHE A 140 -6.66 17.61 12.07
N TRP A 141 -5.80 17.33 13.07
CA TRP A 141 -4.54 18.05 13.35
C TRP A 141 -3.29 17.18 13.24
N GLU A 142 -3.43 15.93 12.80
CA GLU A 142 -2.30 14.99 12.74
C GLU A 142 -1.63 14.78 14.11
N GLY A 143 -2.35 15.02 15.22
CA GLY A 143 -1.86 14.94 16.59
C GLY A 143 -1.17 16.20 17.11
N ARG A 144 -1.10 17.28 16.33
CA ARG A 144 -0.33 18.50 16.64
C ARG A 144 -1.20 19.68 17.11
N THR A 145 -2.25 19.39 17.88
CA THR A 145 -3.15 20.41 18.47
C THR A 145 -2.37 21.30 19.45
N THR A 146 -2.54 22.63 19.36
CA THR A 146 -1.95 23.62 20.28
C THR A 146 -2.97 24.13 21.32
N GLU A 147 -2.54 24.98 22.26
CA GLU A 147 -3.45 25.62 23.22
C GLU A 147 -4.52 26.46 22.52
N ASP A 148 -4.17 27.14 21.41
CA ASP A 148 -5.09 27.97 20.63
C ASP A 148 -6.15 27.12 19.91
N ASP A 149 -5.81 25.89 19.52
CA ASP A 149 -6.72 24.96 18.84
C ASP A 149 -7.71 24.30 19.81
N GLN A 150 -7.49 24.39 21.13
CA GLN A 150 -8.26 23.63 22.11
C GLN A 150 -9.75 23.98 22.11
N LYS A 151 -10.08 25.24 21.78
CA LYS A 151 -11.47 25.66 21.60
C LYS A 151 -12.13 24.96 20.41
N GLU A 152 -11.44 24.90 19.27
CA GLU A 152 -11.94 24.23 18.06
C GLU A 152 -12.06 22.71 18.29
N LEU A 153 -11.09 22.08 18.96
CA LEU A 153 -11.14 20.67 19.30
C LEU A 153 -12.31 20.35 20.25
N GLU A 154 -12.58 21.21 21.23
CA GLU A 154 -13.74 21.08 22.12
C GLU A 154 -15.07 21.18 21.35
N GLU A 155 -15.17 22.14 20.42
CA GLU A 155 -16.34 22.31 19.55
C GLU A 155 -16.57 21.05 18.68
N LEU A 156 -15.52 20.48 18.08
CA LEU A 156 -15.62 19.24 17.31
C LEU A 156 -15.99 18.04 18.20
N THR A 157 -15.43 17.97 19.41
CA THR A 157 -15.75 16.92 20.38
C THR A 157 -17.24 16.97 20.75
N GLN A 158 -17.77 18.16 21.04
CA GLN A 158 -19.18 18.34 21.35
C GLN A 158 -20.08 17.96 20.16
N LYS A 159 -19.70 18.31 18.93
CA LYS A 159 -20.45 17.88 17.74
C LYS A 159 -20.51 16.36 17.61
N VAL A 160 -19.42 15.66 17.88
CA VAL A 160 -19.41 14.19 17.87
C VAL A 160 -20.27 13.63 19.00
N GLU A 161 -20.22 14.22 20.20
CA GLU A 161 -21.11 13.87 21.32
C GLU A 161 -22.59 14.04 20.94
N ASP A 162 -22.94 15.15 20.29
CA ASP A 162 -24.31 15.43 19.82
C ASP A 162 -24.77 14.41 18.77
N MET A 163 -23.85 13.95 17.89
CA MET A 163 -24.12 12.89 16.92
C MET A 163 -24.37 11.53 17.57
N MET A 164 -23.95 11.29 18.81
CA MET A 164 -24.16 10.01 19.52
C MET A 164 -25.53 9.90 20.20
N GLY A 165 -26.30 11.01 20.30
CA GLY A 165 -27.57 11.07 21.02
C GLY A 165 -27.40 11.08 22.55
N GLU A 166 -28.20 10.29 23.29
CA GLU A 166 -28.33 10.39 24.75
C GLU A 166 -27.17 9.76 25.57
N GLY A 167 -26.06 9.38 24.94
CA GLY A 167 -24.89 8.79 25.62
C GLY A 167 -23.67 9.71 25.55
N ARG A 168 -23.30 10.36 26.66
CA ARG A 168 -22.01 11.05 26.76
C ARG A 168 -20.89 10.03 26.96
N PHE A 169 -19.73 10.28 26.36
CA PHE A 169 -18.53 9.50 26.63
C PHE A 169 -18.17 9.56 28.11
N LYS A 170 -17.57 8.48 28.61
CA LYS A 170 -17.11 8.45 29.99
C LYS A 170 -16.10 9.59 30.22
N PRO A 171 -16.21 10.36 31.32
CA PRO A 171 -15.20 11.36 31.66
C PRO A 171 -13.81 10.74 31.80
N GLY A 172 -12.80 11.41 31.26
CA GLY A 172 -11.42 10.95 31.29
C GLY A 172 -11.12 9.88 30.25
N ARG A 173 -10.16 9.00 30.55
CA ARG A 173 -9.77 7.87 29.70
C ARG A 173 -10.64 6.64 29.94
N GLY A 174 -10.96 5.95 28.85
CA GLY A 174 -11.67 4.68 28.78
C GLY A 174 -10.72 3.48 28.75
N THR A 175 -11.26 2.33 28.33
CA THR A 175 -10.48 1.08 28.14
C THR A 175 -10.23 0.77 26.66
N ALA A 176 -10.97 1.44 25.75
CA ALA A 176 -10.83 1.28 24.32
C ALA A 176 -9.52 1.90 23.80
N LYS A 177 -9.05 1.41 22.64
CA LYS A 177 -7.86 1.94 21.96
C LYS A 177 -8.20 2.32 20.53
N GLY A 178 -8.09 3.61 20.21
CA GLY A 178 -8.22 4.13 18.85
C GLY A 178 -7.10 3.65 17.93
N LEU A 179 -7.34 3.74 16.64
CA LEU A 179 -6.31 3.64 15.60
C LEU A 179 -5.85 5.05 15.23
N ARG A 180 -4.55 5.33 15.35
CA ARG A 180 -3.93 6.62 15.01
C ARG A 180 -2.68 6.40 14.17
N LEU A 181 -2.86 5.75 13.03
CA LEU A 181 -1.85 5.27 12.07
C LEU A 181 -0.46 5.93 12.21
N THR A 182 -0.36 7.22 11.85
CA THR A 182 0.89 7.98 11.76
C THR A 182 1.60 8.22 13.09
N LEU A 183 0.89 8.03 14.20
CA LEU A 183 1.35 8.26 15.57
C LEU A 183 1.55 6.95 16.34
N ASP A 184 0.77 5.92 16.02
CA ASP A 184 0.86 4.63 16.70
C ASP A 184 2.22 3.94 16.40
N PRO A 185 2.67 3.04 17.29
CA PRO A 185 3.89 2.27 17.07
C PRO A 185 3.82 1.44 15.79
N ILE A 186 4.90 1.43 15.02
CA ILE A 186 4.96 0.66 13.78
C ILE A 186 5.21 -0.80 14.12
N GLU A 187 4.24 -1.65 13.81
CA GLU A 187 4.42 -3.07 13.98
C GLU A 187 5.13 -3.69 12.77
N MET A 188 6.43 -3.91 12.89
CA MET A 188 7.27 -4.54 11.86
C MET A 188 7.97 -5.79 12.38
N ASP A 189 8.38 -6.65 11.45
CA ASP A 189 9.19 -7.81 11.75
C ASP A 189 10.48 -7.83 10.93
N HIS A 190 11.50 -8.49 11.46
CA HIS A 190 12.79 -8.58 10.80
C HIS A 190 12.73 -9.40 9.52
N ARG A 191 13.62 -9.07 8.60
CA ARG A 191 13.86 -9.85 7.38
C ARG A 191 15.32 -10.28 7.38
N SER A 192 15.57 -11.54 7.09
CA SER A 192 16.91 -12.13 7.07
C SER A 192 17.69 -11.67 5.83
N LEU A 193 19.01 -11.82 5.83
CA LEU A 193 19.81 -11.67 4.62
C LEU A 193 19.38 -12.65 3.54
N LEU A 194 18.97 -13.87 3.91
CA LEU A 194 18.40 -14.82 2.97
C LEU A 194 17.16 -14.24 2.26
N TRP A 195 16.25 -13.62 3.00
CA TRP A 195 15.07 -12.97 2.40
C TRP A 195 15.48 -11.89 1.40
N TYR A 196 16.36 -10.97 1.79
CA TYR A 196 16.82 -9.92 0.87
C TYR A 196 17.62 -10.47 -0.31
N THR A 197 18.30 -11.61 -0.17
CA THR A 197 18.95 -12.31 -1.29
C THR A 197 17.89 -12.82 -2.28
N LEU A 198 16.80 -13.42 -1.79
CA LEU A 198 15.68 -13.85 -2.65
C LEU A 198 15.04 -12.66 -3.37
N ILE A 199 14.84 -11.54 -2.68
CA ILE A 199 14.32 -10.29 -3.29
C ILE A 199 15.28 -9.78 -4.38
N ALA A 200 16.60 -9.81 -4.15
CA ALA A 200 17.60 -9.42 -5.16
C ALA A 200 17.51 -10.30 -6.41
N LEU A 201 17.34 -11.62 -6.24
CA LEU A 201 17.23 -12.57 -7.36
C LEU A 201 15.93 -12.37 -8.15
N VAL A 202 14.80 -12.23 -7.46
CA VAL A 202 13.48 -12.00 -8.09
C VAL A 202 13.47 -10.68 -8.86
N ASP A 203 14.05 -9.64 -8.28
CA ASP A 203 14.21 -8.34 -8.95
C ASP A 203 15.11 -8.43 -10.17
N THR A 204 16.26 -9.11 -10.07
CA THR A 204 17.17 -9.31 -11.20
C THR A 204 16.47 -10.04 -12.35
N ALA A 205 15.72 -11.11 -12.03
CA ALA A 205 14.94 -11.85 -13.02
C ALA A 205 13.83 -10.96 -13.63
N THR A 206 13.16 -10.14 -12.83
CA THR A 206 12.14 -9.19 -13.26
C THR A 206 12.71 -8.15 -14.21
N HIS A 207 13.85 -7.56 -13.85
CA HIS A 207 14.60 -6.58 -14.65
C HIS A 207 14.97 -7.15 -16.02
N LEU A 208 15.56 -8.35 -16.06
CA LEU A 208 15.91 -9.04 -17.30
C LEU A 208 14.69 -9.34 -18.17
N ARG A 209 13.56 -9.72 -17.57
CA ARG A 209 12.31 -9.97 -18.31
C ARG A 209 11.74 -8.69 -18.92
N LEU A 210 11.78 -7.57 -18.20
CA LEU A 210 11.31 -6.28 -18.72
C LEU A 210 12.21 -5.76 -19.86
N LEU A 211 13.53 -5.91 -19.73
CA LEU A 211 14.47 -5.63 -20.84
C LEU A 211 14.19 -6.52 -22.05
N ARG A 212 13.97 -7.83 -21.84
CA ARG A 212 13.62 -8.77 -22.91
C ARG A 212 12.31 -8.39 -23.61
N ASN A 213 11.36 -7.81 -22.88
CA ASN A 213 10.11 -7.29 -23.42
C ASN A 213 10.26 -5.93 -24.13
N GLY A 214 11.48 -5.38 -24.21
CA GLY A 214 11.79 -4.15 -24.92
C GLY A 214 11.48 -2.87 -24.15
N LEU A 215 11.27 -2.94 -22.83
CA LEU A 215 11.12 -1.74 -22.00
C LEU A 215 12.51 -1.16 -21.67
N GLN A 216 12.59 0.16 -21.69
CA GLN A 216 13.76 0.94 -21.32
C GLN A 216 13.72 1.27 -19.84
N TYR A 217 14.87 1.25 -19.16
CA TYR A 217 14.94 1.54 -17.73
C TYR A 217 15.61 2.88 -17.45
N HIS A 218 14.89 3.75 -16.76
CA HIS A 218 15.41 5.03 -16.29
C HIS A 218 15.75 4.94 -14.81
N SER A 219 17.05 5.00 -14.51
CA SER A 219 17.57 4.78 -13.15
C SER A 219 17.84 6.08 -12.41
N THR A 220 17.94 5.99 -11.09
CA THR A 220 18.60 7.00 -10.26
C THR A 220 19.70 6.32 -9.44
N PRO A 221 20.75 7.05 -9.00
CA PRO A 221 21.71 6.51 -8.06
C PRO A 221 21.05 6.02 -6.77
N SER A 222 20.01 6.73 -6.31
CA SER A 222 19.26 6.38 -5.11
C SER A 222 18.52 5.06 -5.24
N THR A 223 17.93 4.75 -6.40
CA THR A 223 17.19 3.50 -6.63
C THR A 223 18.06 2.34 -7.12
N SER A 224 19.37 2.56 -7.26
CA SER A 224 20.33 1.54 -7.71
C SER A 224 21.30 1.11 -6.62
N PHE A 225 21.87 2.06 -5.87
CA PHE A 225 22.94 1.80 -4.88
C PHE A 225 22.59 2.21 -3.45
N ALA A 226 21.75 3.24 -3.26
CA ALA A 226 21.30 3.67 -1.92
C ALA A 226 20.07 2.87 -1.42
N ILE A 227 20.09 1.56 -1.67
CA ILE A 227 19.05 0.61 -1.32
C ILE A 227 19.67 -0.74 -0.96
N PHE A 228 18.97 -1.51 -0.13
CA PHE A 228 19.30 -2.88 0.16
C PHE A 228 18.15 -3.83 -0.20
N PRO A 229 18.40 -4.89 -0.99
CA PRO A 229 19.68 -5.23 -1.64
C PRO A 229 20.03 -4.26 -2.79
N PRO A 230 21.34 -4.02 -3.07
CA PRO A 230 21.77 -3.17 -4.17
C PRO A 230 21.40 -3.79 -5.53
N ARG A 231 21.20 -2.94 -6.54
CA ARG A 231 20.74 -3.33 -7.89
C ARG A 231 21.77 -2.97 -8.97
N PRO A 232 22.97 -3.60 -8.98
CA PRO A 232 24.01 -3.26 -9.95
C PRO A 232 23.58 -3.47 -11.40
N LEU A 233 22.79 -4.52 -11.69
CA LEU A 233 22.26 -4.75 -13.03
C LEU A 233 21.39 -3.59 -13.52
N ALA A 234 20.56 -3.04 -12.64
CA ALA A 234 19.66 -1.93 -12.98
C ALA A 234 20.44 -0.67 -13.36
N HIS A 235 21.58 -0.43 -12.70
CA HIS A 235 22.49 0.65 -13.09
C HIS A 235 23.19 0.36 -14.42
N LEU A 236 23.78 -0.84 -14.58
CA LEU A 236 24.55 -1.22 -15.76
C LEU A 236 23.72 -1.26 -17.06
N THR A 237 22.43 -1.57 -16.94
CA THR A 237 21.51 -1.67 -18.08
C THR A 237 20.56 -0.47 -18.18
N SER A 238 20.82 0.59 -17.41
CA SER A 238 20.03 1.81 -17.49
C SER A 238 20.16 2.43 -18.88
N THR A 239 19.03 2.72 -19.51
CA THR A 239 18.97 3.37 -20.82
C THR A 239 19.37 4.84 -20.71
N ALA A 240 18.88 5.53 -19.68
CA ALA A 240 19.21 6.91 -19.38
C ALA A 240 18.97 7.18 -17.89
N PRO A 241 19.60 8.22 -17.30
CA PRO A 241 19.19 8.69 -15.98
C PRO A 241 17.74 9.20 -16.01
N SER A 242 17.03 9.05 -14.90
CA SER A 242 15.72 9.68 -14.72
C SER A 242 15.88 11.21 -14.62
N PRO A 243 14.98 12.00 -15.25
CA PRO A 243 14.91 13.45 -15.05
C PRO A 243 14.43 13.82 -13.63
N ALA A 244 13.89 12.85 -12.88
CA ALA A 244 13.50 13.00 -11.49
C ALA A 244 14.54 12.32 -10.57
N PRO A 245 15.05 13.01 -9.54
CA PRO A 245 16.16 12.50 -8.72
C PRO A 245 15.83 11.28 -7.85
N GLN A 246 14.56 11.03 -7.55
CA GLN A 246 14.14 9.98 -6.62
C GLN A 246 13.17 8.95 -7.21
N LEU A 247 12.83 9.08 -8.50
CA LEU A 247 11.87 8.21 -9.16
C LEU A 247 12.55 7.47 -10.32
N SER A 248 12.69 6.16 -10.20
CA SER A 248 12.99 5.28 -11.34
C SER A 248 11.71 4.74 -11.97
N TYR A 249 11.80 4.41 -13.24
CA TYR A 249 10.66 3.89 -14.00
C TYR A 249 11.12 3.09 -15.22
N TRP A 250 10.20 2.28 -15.70
CA TRP A 250 10.31 1.60 -16.99
C TRP A 250 9.49 2.34 -18.03
N LEU A 251 9.99 2.38 -19.26
CA LEU A 251 9.34 3.06 -20.37
C LEU A 251 9.33 2.17 -21.61
N ARG A 252 8.14 1.93 -22.16
CA ARG A 252 7.97 1.69 -23.59
C ARG A 252 7.79 3.05 -24.25
N PRO A 253 8.67 3.49 -25.17
CA PRO A 253 8.56 4.79 -25.80
C PRO A 253 7.24 4.97 -26.56
N HIS A 254 6.71 6.19 -26.52
CA HIS A 254 5.50 6.56 -27.23
C HIS A 254 5.85 7.20 -28.57
N THR A 255 5.23 6.72 -29.65
CA THR A 255 5.36 7.34 -30.99
C THR A 255 4.02 7.65 -31.64
N SER A 256 2.93 7.04 -31.15
CA SER A 256 1.59 7.28 -31.67
C SER A 256 1.17 8.74 -31.54
N ARG A 257 0.50 9.22 -32.58
CA ARG A 257 -0.12 10.57 -32.61
C ARG A 257 -1.63 10.51 -32.46
N THR A 258 -2.21 9.32 -32.49
CA THR A 258 -3.66 9.09 -32.49
C THR A 258 -4.14 8.41 -31.22
N ARG A 259 -3.23 7.77 -30.49
CA ARG A 259 -3.54 7.02 -29.27
C ARG A 259 -2.78 7.59 -28.08
N LEU A 260 -3.35 7.44 -26.89
CA LEU A 260 -2.78 7.97 -25.65
C LEU A 260 -1.79 6.97 -25.01
N PRO A 261 -0.69 7.44 -24.40
CA PRO A 261 0.19 6.60 -23.61
C PRO A 261 -0.42 6.26 -22.25
N ILE A 262 0.16 5.27 -21.56
CA ILE A 262 -0.29 4.76 -20.27
C ILE A 262 0.74 5.09 -19.18
N LEU A 263 0.28 5.66 -18.07
CA LEU A 263 1.03 5.76 -16.81
C LEU A 263 0.55 4.64 -15.87
N TYR A 264 1.45 3.75 -15.46
CA TYR A 264 1.16 2.66 -14.53
C TYR A 264 1.82 2.86 -13.16
N LEU A 265 1.00 2.76 -12.11
CA LEU A 265 1.39 2.87 -10.69
C LEU A 265 1.06 1.55 -9.95
N HIS A 266 2.08 0.80 -9.56
CA HIS A 266 1.91 -0.52 -8.95
C HIS A 266 1.59 -0.46 -7.44
N GLY A 267 1.15 -1.59 -6.89
CA GLY A 267 0.83 -1.77 -5.48
C GLY A 267 2.02 -2.26 -4.62
N ILE A 268 1.76 -2.51 -3.33
CA ILE A 268 2.74 -3.14 -2.42
C ILE A 268 3.06 -4.57 -2.91
N GLY A 269 4.33 -4.96 -2.85
CA GLY A 269 4.73 -6.33 -3.19
C GLY A 269 6.23 -6.46 -3.45
N VAL A 270 6.61 -7.27 -4.44
CA VAL A 270 8.01 -7.46 -4.85
C VAL A 270 8.30 -6.67 -6.13
N GLY A 271 8.05 -5.35 -6.05
CA GLY A 271 8.14 -4.44 -7.20
C GLY A 271 7.22 -4.84 -8.34
N LEU A 272 7.69 -4.71 -9.58
CA LEU A 272 6.91 -5.02 -10.79
C LEU A 272 6.80 -6.52 -11.10
N HIS A 273 7.39 -7.41 -10.30
CA HIS A 273 7.41 -8.85 -10.57
C HIS A 273 6.03 -9.46 -10.89
N PRO A 274 4.97 -9.22 -10.07
CA PRO A 274 3.64 -9.78 -10.34
C PRO A 274 3.01 -9.26 -11.63
N HIS A 275 3.49 -8.13 -12.14
CA HIS A 275 2.88 -7.40 -13.24
C HIS A 275 3.59 -7.63 -14.58
N VAL A 276 4.74 -8.31 -14.62
CA VAL A 276 5.54 -8.49 -15.86
C VAL A 276 4.73 -9.13 -16.99
N ALA A 277 3.94 -10.17 -16.67
CA ALA A 277 3.11 -10.85 -17.67
C ALA A 277 2.02 -9.91 -18.22
N PHE A 278 1.33 -9.21 -17.32
CA PHE A 278 0.32 -8.22 -17.66
C PHE A 278 0.88 -7.09 -18.53
N LEU A 279 2.03 -6.52 -18.18
CA LEU A 279 2.70 -5.47 -18.95
C LEU A 279 3.09 -5.95 -20.35
N HIS A 280 3.55 -7.19 -20.48
CA HIS A 280 3.86 -7.77 -21.78
C HIS A 280 2.61 -8.00 -22.64
N GLU A 281 1.55 -8.53 -22.04
CA GLU A 281 0.26 -8.73 -22.72
C GLU A 281 -0.36 -7.41 -23.16
N GLN A 282 -0.27 -6.37 -22.31
CA GLN A 282 -0.68 -5.00 -22.61
C GLN A 282 0.11 -4.42 -23.80
N ASP A 283 1.46 -4.46 -23.75
CA ASP A 283 2.31 -4.00 -24.86
C ASP A 283 1.95 -4.73 -26.16
N ARG A 284 1.82 -6.06 -26.13
CA ARG A 284 1.45 -6.83 -27.32
C ARG A 284 0.09 -6.44 -27.87
N ALA A 285 -0.93 -6.28 -27.03
CA ALA A 285 -2.28 -5.94 -27.48
C ALA A 285 -2.33 -4.54 -28.11
N LEU A 286 -1.54 -3.60 -27.62
CA LEU A 286 -1.48 -2.23 -28.15
C LEU A 286 -0.59 -2.12 -29.38
N ASN A 287 0.54 -2.83 -29.41
CA ASN A 287 1.67 -2.51 -30.28
C ASN A 287 2.06 -3.61 -31.28
N ALA A 288 1.70 -4.88 -31.08
CA ALA A 288 2.21 -5.98 -31.90
C ALA A 288 1.84 -5.89 -33.39
N SER A 289 0.70 -5.27 -33.72
CA SER A 289 0.24 -5.06 -35.10
C SER A 289 0.35 -3.61 -35.56
N SER A 290 0.94 -2.73 -34.72
CA SER A 290 1.07 -1.31 -35.03
C SER A 290 2.43 -1.00 -35.66
N PRO A 291 2.51 -0.06 -36.61
CA PRO A 291 3.79 0.34 -37.20
C PRO A 291 4.67 1.10 -36.19
N PRO A 292 5.99 1.26 -36.44
CA PRO A 292 6.92 1.89 -35.50
C PRO A 292 6.60 3.34 -35.12
N ASP A 293 5.95 4.09 -36.02
CA ASP A 293 5.50 5.47 -35.81
C ASP A 293 4.13 5.58 -35.12
N ASP A 294 3.54 4.43 -34.77
CA ASP A 294 2.30 4.33 -34.04
C ASP A 294 2.45 3.32 -32.91
N GLN A 295 3.28 3.62 -31.90
CA GLN A 295 3.46 2.78 -30.71
C GLN A 295 2.88 3.52 -29.49
N VAL A 296 2.01 2.85 -28.75
CA VAL A 296 1.49 3.33 -27.47
C VAL A 296 2.58 3.18 -26.42
N GLY A 297 2.94 4.29 -25.77
CA GLY A 297 3.93 4.27 -24.70
C GLY A 297 3.33 3.77 -23.40
N ILE A 298 4.16 3.12 -22.59
CA ILE A 298 3.79 2.58 -21.29
C ILE A 298 4.89 3.00 -20.31
N LEU A 299 4.57 3.90 -19.38
CA LEU A 299 5.46 4.36 -18.33
C LEU A 299 5.06 3.69 -17.01
N CYS A 300 5.88 2.79 -16.50
CA CYS A 300 5.64 2.11 -15.23
C CYS A 300 6.56 2.69 -14.16
N LEU A 301 5.99 3.46 -13.22
CA LEU A 301 6.75 3.99 -12.10
C LEU A 301 7.16 2.88 -11.16
N GLU A 302 8.41 2.86 -10.70
CA GLU A 302 8.91 1.85 -9.78
C GLU A 302 9.06 2.45 -8.37
N VAL A 303 8.15 2.06 -7.46
CA VAL A 303 8.08 2.58 -6.09
C VAL A 303 8.75 1.60 -5.13
N LEU A 304 10.06 1.75 -4.94
CA LEU A 304 10.87 0.77 -4.21
C LEU A 304 10.58 0.71 -2.70
N GLN A 305 10.06 1.79 -2.12
CA GLN A 305 9.74 1.91 -0.70
C GLN A 305 8.60 0.97 -0.27
N ILE A 306 7.79 0.51 -1.23
CA ILE A 306 6.70 -0.46 -1.03
C ILE A 306 7.01 -1.83 -1.67
N SER A 307 8.29 -2.08 -1.98
CA SER A 307 8.74 -3.24 -2.78
C SER A 307 9.61 -4.24 -2.01
N SER A 308 9.37 -4.41 -0.69
CA SER A 308 10.14 -5.30 0.21
C SER A 308 11.65 -5.04 0.24
N ARG A 309 12.04 -3.76 0.40
CA ARG A 309 13.43 -3.28 0.38
C ARG A 309 13.69 -2.31 1.51
N LEU A 310 14.96 -2.21 1.91
CA LEU A 310 15.42 -1.10 2.75
C LEU A 310 15.88 0.04 1.84
N THR A 311 15.26 1.20 1.98
CA THR A 311 15.60 2.39 1.20
C THR A 311 16.19 3.45 2.10
N THR A 312 17.21 4.16 1.62
CA THR A 312 17.75 5.31 2.37
C THR A 312 16.78 6.49 2.35
N ASN A 313 16.10 6.70 1.23
CA ASN A 313 15.09 7.75 1.11
C ASN A 313 13.69 7.19 1.43
N PRO A 314 12.87 7.94 2.19
CA PRO A 314 11.47 7.59 2.40
C PRO A 314 10.67 7.75 1.10
N ILE A 315 9.39 7.37 1.14
CA ILE A 315 8.48 7.65 0.03
C ILE A 315 8.25 9.17 -0.06
N LEU A 316 8.10 9.68 -1.27
CA LEU A 316 7.93 11.11 -1.50
C LEU A 316 6.61 11.62 -0.91
N PRO A 317 6.61 12.77 -0.22
CA PRO A 317 5.38 13.50 0.10
C PRO A 317 4.64 13.90 -1.19
N ARG A 318 3.32 14.13 -1.08
CA ARG A 318 2.43 14.45 -2.22
C ARG A 318 2.99 15.52 -3.16
N SER A 319 3.42 16.66 -2.63
CA SER A 319 3.90 17.79 -3.45
C SER A 319 5.17 17.44 -4.25
N GLU A 320 6.12 16.78 -3.60
CA GLU A 320 7.37 16.34 -4.24
C GLU A 320 7.14 15.22 -5.26
N PHE A 321 6.22 14.31 -4.96
CA PHE A 321 5.79 13.28 -5.91
C PHE A 321 5.21 13.90 -7.18
N LEU A 322 4.26 14.83 -7.06
CA LEU A 322 3.63 15.50 -8.21
C LEU A 322 4.64 16.32 -9.00
N ALA A 323 5.54 17.06 -8.32
CA ALA A 323 6.58 17.84 -8.98
C ALA A 323 7.58 16.96 -9.77
N GLN A 324 8.01 15.84 -9.20
CA GLN A 324 8.91 14.90 -9.88
C GLN A 324 8.20 14.14 -11.00
N LEU A 325 6.92 13.80 -10.83
CA LEU A 325 6.12 13.18 -11.88
C LEU A 325 5.91 14.14 -13.06
N HIS A 326 5.62 15.42 -12.82
CA HIS A 326 5.57 16.46 -13.87
C HIS A 326 6.86 16.45 -14.71
N ARG A 327 8.02 16.48 -14.06
CA ARG A 327 9.31 16.44 -14.77
C ARG A 327 9.49 15.20 -15.64
N ILE A 328 9.04 14.03 -15.17
CA ILE A 328 9.09 12.80 -15.96
C ILE A 328 8.16 12.89 -17.17
N LEU A 329 6.91 13.29 -16.96
CA LEU A 329 5.91 13.36 -18.02
C LEU A 329 6.28 14.42 -19.08
N ASP A 330 6.81 15.57 -18.68
CA ASP A 330 7.20 16.65 -19.59
C ASP A 330 8.51 16.33 -20.35
N TYR A 331 9.34 15.44 -19.79
CA TYR A 331 10.55 14.95 -20.45
C TYR A 331 10.24 13.98 -21.60
N HIS A 332 9.12 13.25 -21.53
CA HIS A 332 8.75 12.24 -22.53
C HIS A 332 7.67 12.74 -23.49
N PRO A 333 7.95 12.81 -24.80
CA PRO A 333 6.98 13.31 -25.79
C PRO A 333 5.65 12.54 -25.77
N GLY A 334 4.55 13.30 -25.88
CA GLY A 334 3.18 12.77 -25.99
C GLY A 334 2.55 12.32 -24.66
N PHE A 335 3.24 12.48 -23.53
CA PHE A 335 2.66 12.33 -22.19
C PHE A 335 1.91 13.59 -21.70
N ASP A 336 1.64 14.55 -22.59
CA ASP A 336 0.76 15.71 -22.35
C ASP A 336 -0.63 15.30 -21.88
N ARG A 337 -1.13 14.19 -22.41
CA ARG A 337 -2.39 13.56 -22.03
C ARG A 337 -2.18 12.05 -21.99
N PHE A 338 -2.69 11.35 -20.97
CA PHE A 338 -2.41 9.92 -20.77
C PHE A 338 -3.57 9.17 -20.12
N VAL A 339 -3.51 7.84 -20.20
CA VAL A 339 -4.37 6.92 -19.46
C VAL A 339 -3.68 6.54 -18.16
N LEU A 340 -4.37 6.69 -17.04
CA LEU A 340 -3.87 6.32 -15.72
C LEU A 340 -4.28 4.89 -15.39
N LEU A 341 -3.31 4.04 -15.06
CA LEU A 341 -3.54 2.71 -14.52
C LEU A 341 -2.94 2.64 -13.12
N SER A 342 -3.68 2.12 -12.15
CA SER A 342 -3.10 1.79 -10.86
C SER A 342 -3.67 0.54 -10.24
N HIS A 343 -2.91 -0.02 -9.30
CA HIS A 343 -3.28 -1.19 -8.54
C HIS A 343 -3.01 -0.97 -7.05
N SER A 344 -3.97 -1.31 -6.17
CA SER A 344 -3.78 -1.36 -4.72
C SER A 344 -3.22 -0.03 -4.18
N TYR A 345 -2.06 -0.05 -3.51
CA TYR A 345 -1.36 1.15 -3.03
C TYR A 345 -1.09 2.20 -4.14
N GLY A 346 -0.91 1.79 -5.39
CA GLY A 346 -0.77 2.72 -6.52
C GLY A 346 -1.98 3.66 -6.69
N SER A 347 -3.14 3.30 -6.14
CA SER A 347 -4.30 4.19 -6.08
C SER A 347 -4.10 5.39 -5.15
N VAL A 348 -3.18 5.34 -4.17
CA VAL A 348 -2.75 6.49 -3.36
C VAL A 348 -2.09 7.55 -4.24
N LEU A 349 -1.10 7.11 -5.04
CA LEU A 349 -0.41 7.98 -5.98
C LEU A 349 -1.36 8.50 -7.06
N SER A 350 -2.30 7.66 -7.52
CA SER A 350 -3.37 8.08 -8.43
C SER A 350 -4.27 9.12 -7.79
N THR A 351 -4.60 8.99 -6.51
CA THR A 351 -5.42 9.97 -5.80
C THR A 351 -4.71 11.31 -5.73
N HIS A 352 -3.39 11.34 -5.50
CA HIS A 352 -2.62 12.57 -5.54
C HIS A 352 -2.69 13.26 -6.91
N ILE A 353 -2.65 12.49 -8.00
CA ILE A 353 -2.80 12.98 -9.38
C ILE A 353 -4.23 13.49 -9.63
N LEU A 354 -5.25 12.70 -9.27
CA LEU A 354 -6.66 12.99 -9.57
C LEU A 354 -7.25 14.11 -8.70
N THR A 355 -6.63 14.43 -7.56
CA THR A 355 -7.03 15.53 -6.66
C THR A 355 -6.20 16.81 -6.87
N ASP A 356 -5.27 16.80 -7.82
CA ASP A 356 -4.58 18.00 -8.30
C ASP A 356 -5.16 18.36 -9.67
N ASP A 357 -5.79 19.54 -9.81
CA ASP A 357 -6.52 19.87 -11.05
C ASP A 357 -5.61 19.99 -12.28
N VAL A 358 -4.36 20.42 -12.09
CA VAL A 358 -3.38 20.52 -13.17
C VAL A 358 -3.04 19.12 -13.68
N MET A 359 -2.72 18.19 -12.79
CA MET A 359 -2.44 16.81 -13.17
C MET A 359 -3.67 16.05 -13.68
N ALA A 360 -4.81 16.19 -13.02
CA ALA A 360 -6.06 15.56 -13.41
C ALA A 360 -6.49 15.98 -14.83
N SER A 361 -6.17 17.22 -15.25
CA SER A 361 -6.45 17.69 -16.62
C SER A 361 -5.69 16.91 -17.71
N ARG A 362 -4.55 16.29 -17.36
CA ARG A 362 -3.77 15.43 -18.27
C ARG A 362 -4.30 14.00 -18.33
N VAL A 363 -5.17 13.58 -17.41
CA VAL A 363 -5.70 12.22 -17.37
C VAL A 363 -6.95 12.13 -18.26
N ALA A 364 -6.89 11.35 -19.34
CA ALA A 364 -8.06 11.13 -20.20
C ALA A 364 -8.99 10.03 -19.68
N ALA A 365 -8.40 9.01 -19.07
CA ALA A 365 -9.13 7.89 -18.50
C ALA A 365 -8.33 7.22 -17.38
N ALA A 366 -9.01 6.54 -16.46
CA ALA A 366 -8.40 5.84 -15.34
C ALA A 366 -8.93 4.40 -15.19
N LEU A 367 -8.04 3.44 -15.03
CA LEU A 367 -8.34 2.09 -14.57
C LEU A 367 -7.73 1.89 -13.19
N LEU A 368 -8.58 1.75 -12.18
CA LEU A 368 -8.20 1.57 -10.78
C LEU A 368 -8.48 0.11 -10.37
N VAL A 369 -7.43 -0.66 -10.14
CA VAL A 369 -7.53 -2.08 -9.80
C VAL A 369 -7.39 -2.27 -8.29
N ASP A 370 -8.42 -2.82 -7.66
CA ASP A 370 -8.54 -3.00 -6.21
C ASP A 370 -8.10 -1.74 -5.42
N PRO A 371 -8.71 -0.56 -5.68
CA PRO A 371 -8.25 0.70 -5.10
C PRO A 371 -8.54 0.77 -3.59
N VAL A 372 -7.49 1.02 -2.80
CA VAL A 372 -7.59 1.18 -1.33
C VAL A 372 -8.01 2.59 -0.91
N THR A 373 -8.20 3.50 -1.86
CA THR A 373 -8.39 4.95 -1.61
C THR A 373 -9.84 5.40 -1.59
N VAL A 374 -10.76 4.58 -2.12
CA VAL A 374 -12.21 4.83 -2.05
C VAL A 374 -12.70 4.35 -0.69
N LEU A 375 -13.52 5.16 0.00
CA LEU A 375 -13.97 4.94 1.38
C LEU A 375 -12.83 4.86 2.43
N LEU A 376 -11.64 5.39 2.13
CA LEU A 376 -10.48 5.32 3.04
C LEU A 376 -10.68 6.03 4.40
N HIS A 377 -11.70 6.89 4.54
CA HIS A 377 -12.09 7.46 5.83
C HIS A 377 -12.76 6.44 6.76
N MET A 378 -13.16 5.28 6.24
CA MET A 378 -13.65 4.14 7.02
C MET A 378 -12.49 3.35 7.64
N PRO A 379 -12.73 2.64 8.77
CA PRO A 379 -11.67 1.97 9.51
C PRO A 379 -11.23 0.62 8.95
N ASP A 380 -11.93 0.05 7.97
CA ASP A 380 -11.73 -1.31 7.47
C ASP A 380 -10.32 -1.55 6.90
N VAL A 381 -9.88 -0.69 5.97
CA VAL A 381 -8.55 -0.81 5.36
C VAL A 381 -7.44 -0.66 6.41
N ALA A 382 -7.56 0.36 7.27
CA ALA A 382 -6.62 0.60 8.35
C ALA A 382 -6.55 -0.60 9.31
N TYR A 383 -7.71 -1.09 9.77
CA TYR A 383 -7.81 -2.21 10.71
C TYR A 383 -7.27 -3.52 10.11
N ASN A 384 -7.75 -3.89 8.92
CA ASN A 384 -7.43 -5.17 8.27
C ASN A 384 -5.96 -5.29 7.87
N PHE A 385 -5.31 -4.17 7.56
CA PHE A 385 -3.91 -4.15 7.13
C PHE A 385 -2.94 -3.99 8.29
N THR A 386 -3.28 -3.22 9.33
CA THR A 386 -2.31 -2.83 10.39
C THR A 386 -2.55 -3.52 11.74
N VAL A 387 -3.78 -3.95 12.05
CA VAL A 387 -4.15 -4.47 13.38
C VAL A 387 -4.65 -5.90 13.36
N ARG A 388 -5.41 -6.29 12.33
CA ARG A 388 -6.00 -7.63 12.25
C ARG A 388 -4.92 -8.71 12.33
N ARG A 389 -5.16 -9.70 13.18
CA ARG A 389 -4.30 -10.88 13.26
C ARG A 389 -4.66 -11.89 12.18
N PRO A 390 -3.66 -12.44 11.47
CA PRO A 390 -3.91 -13.39 10.41
C PRO A 390 -4.35 -14.75 10.97
N ARG A 391 -5.33 -15.36 10.32
CA ARG A 391 -5.89 -16.68 10.63
C ARG A 391 -5.88 -17.58 9.41
N LYS A 392 -6.18 -17.03 8.23
CA LYS A 392 -6.21 -17.77 6.96
C LYS A 392 -4.87 -17.77 6.24
N ALA A 393 -4.70 -18.65 5.26
CA ALA A 393 -3.43 -18.75 4.53
C ALA A 393 -3.06 -17.46 3.78
N ASN A 394 -4.00 -16.87 3.05
CA ASN A 394 -3.86 -15.58 2.37
C ASN A 394 -3.60 -14.43 3.35
N GLU A 395 -4.27 -14.42 4.51
CA GLU A 395 -4.04 -13.43 5.56
C GLU A 395 -2.62 -13.53 6.13
N TRP A 396 -2.11 -14.74 6.38
CA TRP A 396 -0.71 -14.94 6.81
C TRP A 396 0.29 -14.49 5.75
N GLN A 397 -0.01 -14.73 4.47
CA GLN A 397 0.80 -14.25 3.35
C GLN A 397 0.86 -12.72 3.34
N LEU A 398 -0.29 -12.04 3.37
CA LEU A 398 -0.32 -10.57 3.38
C LEU A 398 0.34 -10.01 4.63
N TRP A 399 -0.01 -10.54 5.80
CA TRP A 399 0.50 -10.06 7.08
C TRP A 399 2.02 -10.13 7.14
N TYR A 400 2.62 -11.28 6.78
CA TYR A 400 4.07 -11.41 6.83
C TYR A 400 4.76 -10.68 5.67
N PHE A 401 4.38 -10.92 4.42
CA PHE A 401 5.14 -10.41 3.27
C PHE A 401 4.86 -8.95 2.92
N ALA A 402 3.70 -8.41 3.30
CA ALA A 402 3.34 -7.01 3.07
C ALA A 402 3.30 -6.21 4.38
N SER A 403 2.37 -6.50 5.29
CA SER A 403 2.12 -5.64 6.45
C SER A 403 3.30 -5.52 7.42
N LYS A 404 4.05 -6.60 7.65
CA LYS A 404 5.19 -6.63 8.57
C LYS A 404 6.52 -6.28 7.92
N ASP A 405 6.56 -6.03 6.61
CA ASP A 405 7.80 -5.65 5.93
C ASP A 405 8.30 -4.29 6.48
N PRO A 406 9.60 -4.14 6.80
CA PRO A 406 10.11 -2.91 7.40
C PRO A 406 9.87 -1.65 6.55
N GLY A 407 10.07 -1.73 5.23
CA GLY A 407 9.86 -0.59 4.33
C GLY A 407 8.39 -0.24 4.20
N VAL A 408 7.55 -1.25 3.92
CA VAL A 408 6.10 -1.08 3.75
C VAL A 408 5.45 -0.56 5.04
N SER A 409 5.74 -1.19 6.18
CA SER A 409 5.19 -0.77 7.48
C SER A 409 5.64 0.64 7.86
N HIS A 410 6.87 1.04 7.52
CA HIS A 410 7.34 2.41 7.72
C HIS A 410 6.59 3.41 6.84
N VAL A 411 6.38 3.10 5.55
CA VAL A 411 5.57 3.91 4.65
C VAL A 411 4.15 4.09 5.20
N LEU A 412 3.49 3.02 5.61
CA LEU A 412 2.12 3.07 6.13
C LEU A 412 2.04 3.74 7.51
N GLY A 413 3.06 3.54 8.35
CA GLY A 413 3.11 4.07 9.70
C GLY A 413 3.58 5.51 9.79
N ARG A 414 4.26 6.08 8.79
CA ARG A 414 4.85 7.44 8.88
C ARG A 414 4.63 8.34 7.66
N HIS A 415 4.14 7.79 6.56
CA HIS A 415 3.97 8.53 5.31
C HIS A 415 2.57 8.38 4.70
N PHE A 416 1.65 7.68 5.37
CA PHE A 416 0.29 7.48 4.91
C PHE A 416 -0.69 8.40 5.65
N PHE A 417 -0.94 9.58 5.10
CA PHE A 417 -1.89 10.55 5.63
C PHE A 417 -3.25 10.33 4.99
N TRP A 418 -4.18 9.67 5.71
CA TRP A 418 -5.49 9.24 5.19
C TRP A 418 -6.22 10.36 4.44
N SER A 419 -6.18 11.57 4.99
CA SER A 419 -6.89 12.75 4.51
C SER A 419 -6.32 13.34 3.21
N GLN A 420 -5.10 12.95 2.82
CA GLN A 420 -4.51 13.24 1.50
C GLN A 420 -4.68 12.08 0.50
N ASN A 421 -5.02 10.90 1.00
CA ASN A 421 -5.05 9.65 0.25
C ASN A 421 -6.47 9.18 -0.06
N VAL A 422 -7.50 9.78 0.55
CA VAL A 422 -8.91 9.45 0.30
C VAL A 422 -9.38 10.04 -1.03
N LEU A 423 -10.02 9.21 -1.86
CA LEU A 423 -10.65 9.60 -3.11
C LEU A 423 -12.16 9.54 -2.97
N TRP A 424 -12.77 10.70 -2.80
CA TRP A 424 -14.21 10.86 -2.60
C TRP A 424 -15.02 10.62 -3.87
N ARG A 425 -16.25 10.13 -3.72
CA ARG A 425 -17.18 9.91 -4.85
C ARG A 425 -17.50 11.18 -5.62
N ASP A 426 -17.74 12.28 -4.93
CA ASP A 426 -18.02 13.59 -5.55
C ASP A 426 -16.87 14.06 -6.45
N ARG A 427 -15.61 13.83 -6.07
CA ARG A 427 -14.46 14.11 -6.93
C ARG A 427 -14.46 13.23 -8.17
N LEU A 428 -14.72 11.93 -8.04
CA LEU A 428 -14.83 11.03 -9.19
C LEU A 428 -15.97 11.47 -10.14
N GLN A 429 -17.13 11.79 -9.58
CA GLN A 429 -18.27 12.30 -10.34
C GLN A 429 -17.94 13.62 -11.04
N HIS A 430 -17.27 14.55 -10.35
CA HIS A 430 -16.80 15.80 -10.95
C HIS A 430 -15.86 15.54 -12.13
N LEU A 431 -14.88 14.65 -12.00
CA LEU A 431 -13.96 14.30 -13.09
C LEU A 431 -14.68 13.67 -14.28
N VAL A 432 -15.69 12.83 -14.02
CA VAL A 432 -16.49 12.21 -15.07
C VAL A 432 -17.38 13.24 -15.78
N GLN A 433 -18.04 14.12 -15.03
CA GLN A 433 -19.02 15.07 -15.56
C GLN A 433 -18.36 16.28 -16.22
N GLN A 434 -17.37 16.88 -15.56
CA GLN A 434 -16.72 18.12 -16.01
C GLN A 434 -15.54 17.83 -16.95
N ASN A 435 -14.68 16.87 -16.59
CA ASN A 435 -13.48 16.55 -17.39
C ASN A 435 -13.76 15.47 -18.46
N ARG A 436 -14.98 14.91 -18.49
CA ARG A 436 -15.35 13.78 -19.37
C ARG A 436 -14.42 12.57 -19.21
N MET A 437 -13.81 12.43 -18.03
CA MET A 437 -12.89 11.35 -17.75
C MET A 437 -13.65 10.02 -17.71
N ARG A 438 -13.11 9.01 -18.38
CA ARG A 438 -13.63 7.63 -18.31
C ARG A 438 -12.93 6.90 -17.18
N ILE A 439 -13.67 6.32 -16.25
CA ILE A 439 -13.11 5.70 -15.05
C ILE A 439 -13.69 4.30 -14.90
N THR A 440 -12.82 3.31 -14.72
CA THR A 440 -13.21 1.95 -14.36
C THR A 440 -12.56 1.54 -13.05
N ALA A 441 -13.36 1.09 -12.08
CA ALA A 441 -12.87 0.40 -10.90
C ALA A 441 -12.98 -1.12 -11.11
N SER A 442 -11.85 -1.83 -11.07
CA SER A 442 -11.81 -3.30 -11.09
C SER A 442 -11.81 -3.79 -9.65
N LEU A 443 -12.84 -4.54 -9.25
CA LEU A 443 -13.12 -4.87 -7.85
C LEU A 443 -13.23 -6.39 -7.65
N SER A 444 -12.44 -6.92 -6.72
CA SER A 444 -12.37 -8.33 -6.38
C SER A 444 -13.19 -8.65 -5.12
N ARG A 445 -14.23 -9.50 -5.22
CA ARG A 445 -15.19 -9.72 -4.12
C ARG A 445 -14.57 -10.24 -2.83
N ARG A 446 -13.56 -11.11 -2.94
CA ARG A 446 -12.91 -11.76 -1.79
C ARG A 446 -11.72 -10.97 -1.26
N ASP A 447 -11.59 -9.71 -1.67
CA ASP A 447 -10.51 -8.83 -1.25
C ASP A 447 -10.41 -8.78 0.28
N LEU A 448 -9.27 -9.25 0.79
CA LEU A 448 -9.04 -9.36 2.22
C LEU A 448 -8.67 -8.03 2.90
N ILE A 449 -8.49 -6.95 2.14
CA ILE A 449 -8.11 -5.61 2.59
C ILE A 449 -9.28 -4.64 2.50
N VAL A 450 -9.91 -4.55 1.32
CA VAL A 450 -10.95 -3.57 0.99
C VAL A 450 -12.30 -4.27 0.92
N ASP A 451 -13.34 -3.73 1.55
CA ASP A 451 -14.70 -4.23 1.33
C ASP A 451 -15.23 -3.76 -0.04
N THR A 452 -14.95 -4.56 -1.07
CA THR A 452 -15.23 -4.20 -2.46
C THR A 452 -16.71 -4.21 -2.82
N GLU A 453 -17.54 -4.92 -2.06
CA GLU A 453 -19.00 -4.85 -2.22
C GLU A 453 -19.50 -3.47 -1.80
N ALA A 454 -19.06 -2.97 -0.65
CA ALA A 454 -19.37 -1.62 -0.19
C ALA A 454 -18.79 -0.54 -1.11
N VAL A 455 -17.53 -0.69 -1.59
CA VAL A 455 -16.93 0.25 -2.57
C VAL A 455 -17.74 0.28 -3.87
N GLY A 456 -18.11 -0.87 -4.41
CA GLY A 456 -18.90 -0.94 -5.65
C GLY A 456 -20.29 -0.32 -5.48
N ALA A 457 -20.96 -0.60 -4.35
CA ALA A 457 -22.24 0.02 -4.04
C ALA A 457 -22.12 1.54 -3.87
N TYR A 458 -21.10 2.00 -3.14
CA TYR A 458 -20.81 3.43 -2.93
C TYR A 458 -20.59 4.17 -4.24
N LEU A 459 -19.79 3.60 -5.17
CA LEU A 459 -19.48 4.24 -6.45
C LEU A 459 -20.67 4.27 -7.42
N MET A 460 -21.54 3.25 -7.37
CA MET A 460 -22.58 3.05 -8.37
C MET A 460 -23.98 3.50 -7.92
N GLN A 461 -24.15 3.89 -6.65
CA GLN A 461 -25.42 4.30 -6.07
C GLN A 461 -25.23 5.57 -5.24
N ASP A 462 -25.93 6.64 -5.60
CA ASP A 462 -25.71 7.99 -5.04
C ASP A 462 -26.04 8.11 -3.55
N ASP A 463 -26.99 7.32 -3.04
CA ASP A 463 -27.47 7.41 -1.65
C ASP A 463 -26.90 6.31 -0.73
N VAL A 464 -25.95 5.51 -1.23
CA VAL A 464 -25.31 4.47 -0.42
C VAL A 464 -24.13 5.06 0.33
N VAL A 465 -24.17 4.96 1.66
CA VAL A 465 -23.05 5.20 2.58
C VAL A 465 -22.97 3.97 3.50
N PRO A 466 -21.87 3.19 3.45
CA PRO A 466 -21.76 2.00 4.26
C PRO A 466 -21.41 2.32 5.73
N ASP A 467 -21.75 1.39 6.62
CA ASP A 467 -21.33 1.43 8.02
C ASP A 467 -20.28 0.37 8.32
N PRO A 468 -19.23 0.67 9.12
CA PRO A 468 -18.25 -0.34 9.49
C PRO A 468 -18.81 -1.32 10.51
N VAL A 469 -18.53 -2.59 10.28
CA VAL A 469 -18.97 -3.69 11.14
C VAL A 469 -17.82 -4.66 11.35
N LEU A 470 -17.54 -4.97 12.61
CA LEU A 470 -16.59 -6.01 12.95
C LEU A 470 -17.27 -7.37 12.85
N ARG A 471 -17.08 -8.06 11.72
CA ARG A 471 -17.56 -9.42 11.48
C ARG A 471 -16.74 -10.39 12.31
N ARG A 472 -17.30 -10.82 13.45
CA ARG A 472 -16.75 -11.87 14.31
C ARG A 472 -17.27 -13.22 13.83
N ARG A 473 -16.43 -14.25 13.87
CA ARG A 473 -16.88 -15.62 13.61
C ARG A 473 -17.28 -16.22 14.96
N ASP A 474 -18.50 -16.76 15.05
CA ASP A 474 -18.91 -17.53 16.21
C ASP A 474 -17.95 -18.72 16.38
N GLY A 475 -17.22 -18.74 17.50
CA GLY A 475 -16.55 -19.94 17.96
C GLY A 475 -17.58 -20.86 18.60
N GLU A 476 -17.47 -22.17 18.39
CA GLU A 476 -18.33 -23.19 19.03
C GLU A 476 -18.34 -23.12 20.57
N ASP A 477 -17.45 -22.33 21.19
CA ASP A 477 -17.21 -22.32 22.64
C ASP A 477 -17.73 -21.09 23.40
N GLY A 478 -18.53 -20.20 22.80
CA GLY A 478 -19.21 -19.10 23.52
C GLY A 478 -18.29 -18.07 24.20
N ARG A 479 -16.97 -18.20 24.08
CA ARG A 479 -15.98 -17.18 24.45
C ARG A 479 -15.74 -16.31 23.22
N GLY A 480 -16.59 -15.32 23.02
CA GLY A 480 -16.48 -14.37 21.90
C GLY A 480 -15.06 -13.84 21.79
N GLU A 481 -14.39 -14.15 20.68
CA GLU A 481 -13.07 -13.61 20.39
C GLU A 481 -13.21 -12.10 20.14
N ARG A 482 -12.29 -11.30 20.69
CA ARG A 482 -12.22 -9.85 20.45
C ARG A 482 -11.69 -9.49 19.05
N GLU A 483 -11.37 -10.47 18.22
CA GLU A 483 -10.66 -10.30 16.95
C GLU A 483 -11.52 -10.81 15.79
N GLY A 484 -11.69 -10.01 14.74
CA GLY A 484 -12.53 -10.31 13.58
C GLY A 484 -12.04 -9.59 12.31
N VAL A 485 -12.84 -9.63 11.24
CA VAL A 485 -12.57 -8.85 10.03
C VAL A 485 -13.42 -7.59 10.09
N MET A 486 -12.81 -6.41 9.90
CA MET A 486 -13.57 -5.18 9.76
C MET A 486 -14.11 -5.14 8.34
N GLY A 487 -15.42 -5.25 8.19
CA GLY A 487 -16.12 -5.10 6.92
C GLY A 487 -16.95 -3.82 6.90
N LEU A 488 -17.59 -3.58 5.78
CA LEU A 488 -18.53 -2.49 5.58
C LEU A 488 -19.89 -3.11 5.20
N GLU A 489 -20.96 -2.68 5.87
CA GLU A 489 -22.32 -3.14 5.60
C GLU A 489 -23.13 -2.01 4.97
N VAL A 490 -23.94 -2.36 3.97
CA VAL A 490 -24.93 -1.44 3.39
C VAL A 490 -26.34 -1.94 3.76
N GLU A 491 -27.15 -1.10 4.40
CA GLU A 491 -28.43 -1.48 4.99
C GLU A 491 -29.45 -2.04 3.97
N ASP A 492 -29.27 -1.73 2.67
CA ASP A 492 -30.17 -2.10 1.58
C ASP A 492 -29.46 -2.88 0.42
N GLU A 493 -28.37 -3.61 0.69
CA GLU A 493 -27.53 -4.30 -0.31
C GLU A 493 -28.29 -5.11 -1.37
N LYS A 494 -29.47 -5.66 -1.03
CA LYS A 494 -30.21 -6.59 -1.87
C LYS A 494 -31.04 -5.92 -2.96
N LYS A 495 -31.27 -4.60 -2.92
CA LYS A 495 -32.23 -3.95 -3.82
C LYS A 495 -31.67 -3.53 -5.17
N ASN A 496 -30.34 -3.44 -5.35
CA ASN A 496 -29.78 -2.92 -6.62
C ASN A 496 -28.32 -3.36 -6.92
N GLN A 497 -28.09 -4.66 -7.17
CA GLN A 497 -26.76 -5.19 -7.53
C GLN A 497 -26.50 -5.30 -9.04
N GLY A 498 -27.37 -4.74 -9.89
CA GLY A 498 -27.24 -4.84 -11.36
C GLY A 498 -25.94 -4.28 -11.93
N TRP A 499 -25.21 -3.45 -11.17
CA TRP A 499 -23.89 -2.95 -11.54
C TRP A 499 -22.81 -4.05 -11.57
N LYS A 500 -22.98 -5.16 -10.84
CA LYS A 500 -22.03 -6.29 -10.83
C LYS A 500 -22.01 -7.05 -12.17
N GLU A 501 -23.14 -7.07 -12.87
CA GLU A 501 -23.32 -7.80 -14.14
C GLU A 501 -23.18 -6.90 -15.37
N LYS A 502 -23.09 -5.58 -15.16
CA LYS A 502 -23.02 -4.61 -16.26
C LYS A 502 -21.73 -4.80 -17.06
N GLY A 503 -21.89 -5.01 -18.37
CA GLY A 503 -20.75 -5.09 -19.28
C GLY A 503 -20.03 -3.74 -19.41
N PHE A 504 -18.71 -3.79 -19.64
CA PHE A 504 -17.89 -2.62 -19.91
C PHE A 504 -18.30 -1.94 -21.23
N VAL A 505 -18.58 -0.63 -21.18
CA VAL A 505 -18.95 0.21 -22.32
C VAL A 505 -17.84 1.22 -22.66
N GLY A 506 -16.99 1.56 -21.69
CA GLY A 506 -15.91 2.54 -21.84
C GLY A 506 -16.38 3.97 -21.70
N LYS A 507 -17.38 4.24 -20.85
CA LYS A 507 -17.96 5.58 -20.66
C LYS A 507 -18.35 5.85 -19.21
N GLY A 508 -18.07 7.07 -18.76
CA GLY A 508 -18.44 7.52 -17.42
C GLY A 508 -17.67 6.79 -16.33
N LEU A 509 -18.34 6.51 -15.20
CA LEU A 509 -17.84 5.67 -14.12
C LEU A 509 -18.44 4.26 -14.27
N GLU A 510 -17.57 3.26 -14.31
CA GLU A 510 -17.95 1.85 -14.45
C GLU A 510 -17.22 0.98 -13.42
N VAL A 511 -17.82 -0.17 -13.09
CA VAL A 511 -17.21 -1.19 -12.23
C VAL A 511 -17.05 -2.48 -13.03
N LEU A 512 -15.86 -3.07 -12.95
CA LEU A 512 -15.57 -4.42 -13.42
C LEU A 512 -15.50 -5.34 -12.20
N TRP A 513 -16.49 -6.22 -12.06
CA TRP A 513 -16.66 -7.07 -10.88
C TRP A 513 -16.05 -8.47 -11.07
N TRP A 514 -15.38 -8.97 -10.03
CA TRP A 514 -14.80 -10.31 -10.00
C TRP A 514 -15.27 -11.09 -8.77
N ASP A 515 -16.16 -12.06 -8.97
CA ASP A 515 -16.84 -12.76 -7.87
C ASP A 515 -15.92 -13.70 -7.06
N GLU A 516 -14.92 -14.27 -7.72
CA GLU A 516 -14.11 -15.35 -7.16
C GLU A 516 -12.69 -14.94 -6.76
N LEU A 517 -12.31 -13.69 -7.03
CA LEU A 517 -10.94 -13.21 -6.87
C LEU A 517 -10.75 -12.50 -5.52
N ASP A 518 -9.56 -12.67 -4.96
CA ASP A 518 -8.97 -11.90 -3.87
C ASP A 518 -8.13 -10.74 -4.45
N HIS A 519 -7.68 -9.84 -3.57
CA HIS A 519 -6.87 -8.68 -3.88
C HIS A 519 -5.68 -9.04 -4.79
N ALA A 520 -5.49 -8.29 -5.86
CA ALA A 520 -4.45 -8.47 -6.88
C ALA A 520 -4.52 -9.77 -7.71
N GLN A 521 -5.37 -10.75 -7.37
CA GLN A 521 -5.44 -12.03 -8.11
C GLN A 521 -5.90 -11.86 -9.57
N VAL A 522 -6.51 -10.71 -9.90
CA VAL A 522 -6.82 -10.33 -11.28
C VAL A 522 -5.60 -10.31 -12.20
N PHE A 523 -4.38 -10.16 -11.66
CA PHE A 523 -3.13 -10.26 -12.42
C PHE A 523 -2.60 -11.70 -12.56
N ASP A 524 -3.06 -12.65 -11.73
CA ASP A 524 -2.57 -14.04 -11.74
C ASP A 524 -3.19 -14.84 -12.89
N ILE A 525 -4.45 -14.57 -13.23
CA ILE A 525 -5.23 -15.32 -14.23
C ILE A 525 -5.17 -14.63 -15.61
N LYS A 526 -5.02 -15.41 -16.69
CA LYS A 526 -4.84 -14.85 -18.04
C LYS A 526 -6.12 -14.18 -18.55
N GLU A 527 -7.26 -14.82 -18.37
CA GLU A 527 -8.57 -14.36 -18.84
C GLU A 527 -8.96 -13.02 -18.19
N THR A 528 -8.59 -12.84 -16.92
CA THR A 528 -8.86 -11.60 -16.17
C THR A 528 -7.95 -10.48 -16.64
N ARG A 529 -6.64 -10.75 -16.84
CA ARG A 529 -5.70 -9.82 -17.46
C ARG A 529 -6.15 -9.37 -18.84
N GLU A 530 -6.63 -10.29 -19.69
CA GLU A 530 -7.12 -9.96 -21.01
C GLU A 530 -8.29 -8.95 -20.97
N LYS A 531 -9.21 -9.05 -20.01
CA LYS A 531 -10.28 -8.05 -19.85
C LYS A 531 -9.75 -6.69 -19.41
N LEU A 532 -8.80 -6.64 -18.46
CA LEU A 532 -8.15 -5.37 -18.08
C LEU A 532 -7.42 -4.73 -19.27
N VAL A 533 -6.72 -5.53 -20.07
CA VAL A 533 -6.05 -5.07 -21.29
C VAL A 533 -7.05 -4.50 -22.30
N ARG A 534 -8.24 -5.12 -22.47
CA ARG A 534 -9.29 -4.58 -23.36
C ARG A 534 -9.76 -3.19 -22.92
N VAL A 535 -9.93 -2.95 -21.62
CA VAL A 535 -10.27 -1.63 -21.08
C VAL A 535 -9.20 -0.61 -21.46
N LEU A 536 -7.93 -0.96 -21.28
CA LEU A 536 -6.80 -0.07 -21.59
C LEU A 536 -6.68 0.21 -23.09
N VAL A 537 -6.86 -0.81 -23.94
CA VAL A 537 -6.89 -0.65 -25.40
C VAL A 537 -7.98 0.34 -25.80
N GLU A 538 -9.17 0.25 -25.20
CA GLU A 538 -10.27 1.19 -25.48
C GLU A 538 -9.94 2.61 -24.99
N TYR A 539 -9.35 2.73 -23.80
CA TYR A 539 -8.98 4.02 -23.24
C TYR A 539 -7.89 4.72 -24.04
N CYS A 540 -7.01 3.97 -24.69
CA CYS A 540 -5.97 4.55 -25.55
C CYS A 540 -6.51 5.07 -26.90
N ARG A 541 -7.73 4.72 -27.35
CA ARG A 541 -8.21 5.01 -28.72
C ARG A 541 -8.60 6.47 -28.99
N ASP A 542 -8.86 7.28 -27.96
CA ASP A 542 -9.36 8.65 -28.12
C ASP A 542 -8.35 9.69 -27.65
N SER A 543 -7.59 10.26 -28.58
CA SER A 543 -6.68 11.40 -28.35
C SER A 543 -7.34 12.78 -28.53
N LYS A 544 -8.62 12.84 -28.91
CA LYS A 544 -9.34 14.11 -29.15
C LYS A 544 -10.25 14.48 -27.98
#